data_AF-A0A2T4A4M9-F1
#
_entry.id   AF-A0A2T4A4M9-F1
#
_cell.length_a   1.000
_cell.length_b   1.000
_cell.length_c   1.000
_cell.angle_alpha   90.00
_cell.angle_beta   90.00
_cell.angle_gamma   90.00
#
_symmetry.space_group_name_H-M   'P 1'
#
loop_
_entity.id
_entity.type
_entity.pdbx_description
1 polymer ?
#
loop_
_entity_poly.entity_id
_entity_poly.type
_entity_poly.pdbx_seq_one_letter_code
_entity_poly.pdbx_strand_id
1 'polypeptide(L)'
;MSSPLFWSQPLKYCAWAARERPAYFWSVVVGATGPALMPIVPPIRHMLGDVDPAPVPVTYPGTFAKASESATPRHLWGRIQDMGERALAEAIEDEREFPAGPRKQVTGYDDK
;
A
#
# COMPACT_ATOMS: atom_id res chain seq x y z
N MET A 1 6.89 15.62 -44.83
CA MET A 1 5.94 14.48 -44.68
C MET A 1 4.79 14.95 -43.82
N SER A 2 3.54 14.65 -44.19
CA SER A 2 2.38 14.95 -43.32
C SER A 2 2.45 14.07 -42.07
N SER A 3 2.14 14.64 -40.89
CA SER A 3 2.08 13.87 -39.64
C SER A 3 0.89 12.92 -39.69
N PRO A 4 1.07 11.60 -39.48
CA PRO A 4 -0.04 10.66 -39.39
C PRO A 4 -0.96 11.03 -38.21
N LEU A 5 -2.25 10.79 -38.34
CA LEU A 5 -3.22 11.02 -37.26
C LEU A 5 -3.23 9.83 -36.29
N PHE A 6 -3.23 10.10 -34.99
CA PHE A 6 -3.27 9.07 -33.94
C PHE A 6 -4.49 8.14 -34.08
N TRP A 7 -5.68 8.71 -34.28
CA TRP A 7 -6.94 7.95 -34.37
C TRP A 7 -7.16 7.23 -35.70
N SER A 8 -6.32 7.46 -36.70
CA SER A 8 -6.41 6.76 -37.99
C SER A 8 -5.34 5.68 -38.13
N GLN A 9 -4.12 5.93 -37.63
CA GLN A 9 -2.98 5.03 -37.77
C GLN A 9 -2.06 5.08 -36.54
N PRO A 10 -2.48 4.52 -35.38
CA PRO A 10 -1.78 4.70 -34.10
C PRO A 10 -0.35 4.13 -34.12
N LEU A 11 -0.13 2.95 -34.70
CA LEU A 11 1.21 2.35 -34.78
C LEU A 11 2.18 3.15 -35.67
N LYS A 12 1.67 3.71 -36.79
CA LYS A 12 2.46 4.59 -37.67
C LYS A 12 2.76 5.93 -36.98
N TYR A 13 1.81 6.46 -36.21
CA TYR A 13 2.02 7.65 -35.39
C TYR A 13 3.12 7.44 -34.35
N CYS A 14 3.11 6.34 -33.60
CA CYS A 14 4.16 6.03 -32.64
C CYS A 14 5.54 5.91 -33.31
N ALA A 15 5.64 5.20 -34.45
CA ALA A 15 6.89 5.07 -35.19
C ALA A 15 7.42 6.40 -35.74
N TRP A 16 6.53 7.31 -36.15
CA TRP A 16 6.90 8.66 -36.58
C TRP A 16 7.32 9.54 -35.40
N ALA A 17 6.53 9.55 -34.32
CA ALA A 17 6.77 10.35 -33.12
C ALA A 17 8.09 9.97 -32.43
N ALA A 18 8.46 8.69 -32.42
CA ALA A 18 9.73 8.22 -31.86
C ALA A 18 10.97 8.77 -32.59
N ARG A 19 10.87 9.11 -33.89
CA ARG A 19 11.98 9.59 -34.71
C ARG A 19 12.00 11.12 -34.84
N GLU A 20 10.85 11.72 -35.11
CA GLU A 20 10.72 13.16 -35.39
C GLU A 20 10.65 14.00 -34.11
N ARG A 21 10.06 13.44 -33.05
CA ARG A 21 9.79 14.14 -31.79
C ARG A 21 10.18 13.27 -30.57
N PRO A 22 11.46 12.82 -30.50
CA PRO A 22 11.89 11.83 -29.51
C PRO A 22 11.68 12.28 -28.06
N ALA A 23 11.87 13.58 -27.78
CA ALA A 23 11.70 14.12 -26.43
C ALA A 23 10.28 13.91 -25.89
N TYR A 24 9.25 14.21 -26.68
CA TYR A 24 7.86 14.03 -26.25
C TYR A 24 7.48 12.55 -26.15
N PHE A 25 7.84 11.75 -27.17
CA PHE A 25 7.49 10.33 -27.20
C PHE A 25 8.09 9.56 -26.03
N TRP A 26 9.40 9.67 -25.82
CA TRP A 26 10.08 8.92 -24.76
C TRP A 26 9.77 9.43 -23.35
N SER A 27 9.46 10.72 -23.18
CA SER A 27 9.03 11.24 -21.88
C SER A 27 7.72 10.58 -21.42
N VAL A 28 6.76 10.43 -22.33
CA VAL A 28 5.48 9.77 -22.02
C VAL A 28 5.69 8.27 -21.79
N VAL A 29 6.50 7.60 -22.60
CA VAL A 29 6.76 6.16 -22.44
C VAL A 29 7.43 5.86 -21.10
N VAL A 30 8.50 6.58 -20.75
CA VAL A 30 9.21 6.38 -19.48
C VAL A 30 8.33 6.81 -18.29
N GLY A 31 7.62 7.93 -18.41
CA GLY A 31 6.68 8.40 -17.38
C GLY A 31 5.53 7.42 -17.13
N ALA A 32 4.99 6.79 -18.18
CA ALA A 32 3.92 5.81 -18.07
C ALA A 32 4.41 4.44 -17.59
N THR A 33 5.68 4.09 -17.85
CA THR A 33 6.26 2.79 -17.46
C THR A 33 6.24 2.60 -15.94
N GLY A 34 6.54 3.64 -15.14
CA GLY A 34 6.53 3.53 -13.67
C GLY A 34 5.16 3.12 -13.09
N PRO A 35 4.09 3.88 -13.35
CA PRO A 35 2.74 3.52 -12.92
C PRO A 35 2.24 2.19 -13.52
N ALA A 36 2.65 1.85 -14.74
CA ALA A 36 2.30 0.57 -15.35
C ALA A 36 2.95 -0.62 -14.62
N LEU A 37 4.18 -0.46 -14.13
CA LEU A 37 4.89 -1.52 -13.40
C LEU A 37 4.38 -1.72 -11.96
N MET A 38 3.77 -0.69 -11.33
CA MET A 38 3.22 -0.79 -9.96
C MET A 38 2.27 -1.97 -9.72
N PRO A 39 1.27 -2.26 -10.57
CA PRO A 39 0.42 -3.43 -10.39
C PRO A 39 1.03 -4.73 -10.92
N ILE A 40 2.03 -4.66 -11.81
CA ILE A 40 2.60 -5.82 -12.50
C ILE A 40 3.73 -6.46 -11.68
N VAL A 41 4.58 -5.65 -11.08
CA VAL A 41 5.81 -6.11 -10.39
C VAL A 41 5.53 -6.82 -9.06
N PRO A 42 4.65 -6.33 -8.16
CA PRO A 42 4.37 -7.00 -6.88
C PRO A 42 3.93 -8.47 -6.99
N PRO A 43 2.95 -8.86 -7.84
CA PRO A 43 2.56 -10.26 -7.94
C PRO A 43 3.71 -11.15 -8.45
N ILE A 44 4.52 -10.66 -9.40
CA ILE A 44 5.69 -11.39 -9.88
C ILE A 44 6.72 -11.58 -8.76
N ARG A 45 6.95 -10.55 -7.93
CA ARG A 45 7.85 -10.63 -6.77
C ARG A 45 7.39 -11.67 -5.75
N HIS A 46 6.10 -11.68 -5.40
CA HIS A 46 5.55 -12.68 -4.48
C HIS A 46 5.63 -14.11 -5.03
N MET A 47 5.48 -14.29 -6.34
CA MET A 47 5.65 -15.61 -6.98
C MET A 47 7.10 -16.11 -6.93
N LEU A 48 8.09 -15.21 -6.90
CA LEU A 48 9.51 -15.55 -6.75
C LEU A 48 9.93 -15.77 -5.29
N GLY A 49 8.99 -15.70 -4.35
CA GLY A 49 9.24 -15.92 -2.92
C GLY A 49 9.65 -14.67 -2.15
N ASP A 50 9.47 -13.48 -2.74
CA ASP A 50 9.66 -12.21 -2.03
C ASP A 50 8.43 -11.94 -1.14
N VAL A 51 8.64 -11.98 0.18
CA VAL A 51 7.59 -11.77 1.19
C VAL A 51 7.69 -10.35 1.71
N ASP A 52 6.55 -9.69 1.91
CA ASP A 52 6.53 -8.35 2.48
C ASP A 52 7.11 -8.37 3.90
N PRO A 53 8.04 -7.46 4.21
CA PRO A 53 8.62 -7.39 5.54
C PRO A 53 7.56 -7.00 6.57
N ALA A 54 7.69 -7.53 7.79
CA ALA A 54 6.84 -7.11 8.90
C ALA A 54 6.99 -5.59 9.13
N PRO A 55 5.91 -4.90 9.53
CA PRO A 55 5.94 -3.46 9.76
C PRO A 55 6.94 -3.11 10.88
N VAL A 56 7.77 -2.11 10.63
CA VAL A 56 8.72 -1.61 11.63
C VAL A 56 7.94 -0.93 12.76
N PRO A 57 8.19 -1.28 14.04
CA PRO A 57 7.53 -0.60 15.16
C PRO A 57 8.06 0.84 15.25
N VAL A 58 7.15 1.81 15.20
CA VAL A 58 7.46 3.24 15.29
C VAL A 58 7.30 3.80 16.71
N THR A 59 6.77 2.98 17.62
CA THR A 59 6.50 3.31 19.02
C THR A 59 6.90 2.13 19.92
N TYR A 60 6.80 2.31 21.24
CA TYR A 60 6.97 1.22 22.19
C TYR A 60 6.09 0.03 21.76
N PRO A 61 6.61 -1.22 21.78
CA PRO A 61 5.88 -2.38 21.29
C PRO A 61 4.63 -2.63 22.14
N GLY A 62 3.51 -2.08 21.69
CA GLY A 62 2.13 -2.41 22.08
C GLY A 62 1.39 -3.03 20.88
N THR A 63 0.12 -3.41 21.06
CA THR A 63 -0.67 -4.14 20.05
C THR A 63 -0.89 -3.40 18.72
N PHE A 64 -0.57 -2.10 18.66
CA PHE A 64 -0.65 -1.24 17.46
C PHE A 64 0.04 -1.76 16.20
N ALA A 65 1.06 -2.62 16.33
CA ALA A 65 1.75 -3.18 15.17
C ALA A 65 0.85 -4.09 14.30
N LYS A 66 -0.28 -4.58 14.83
CA LYS A 66 -1.21 -5.46 14.08
C LYS A 66 -2.36 -4.76 13.36
N ALA A 67 -2.67 -3.51 13.72
CA ALA A 67 -3.86 -2.82 13.19
C ALA A 67 -3.69 -2.36 11.73
N SER A 68 -2.46 -2.16 11.25
CA SER A 68 -2.24 -1.66 9.88
C SER A 68 -2.41 -2.72 8.78
N GLU A 69 -2.64 -3.98 9.13
CA GLU A 69 -2.66 -5.11 8.19
C GLU A 69 -4.05 -5.35 7.56
N SER A 70 -5.14 -4.80 8.13
CA SER A 70 -6.51 -5.02 7.64
C SER A 70 -7.00 -3.94 6.66
N ALA A 71 -6.34 -3.79 5.51
CA ALA A 71 -6.84 -2.98 4.40
C ALA A 71 -8.08 -3.62 3.76
N THR A 72 -9.27 -3.24 4.25
CA THR A 72 -10.56 -3.83 3.83
C THR A 72 -11.10 -3.18 2.55
N PRO A 73 -11.67 -3.92 1.58
CA PRO A 73 -12.13 -3.36 0.30
C PRO A 73 -13.42 -2.51 0.42
N ARG A 74 -13.49 -1.47 -0.41
CA ARG A 74 -14.46 -0.35 -0.40
C ARG A 74 -15.96 -0.71 -0.55
N HIS A 75 -16.33 -1.96 -0.85
CA HIS A 75 -17.74 -2.40 -0.96
C HIS A 75 -18.33 -2.88 0.38
N LEU A 76 -17.54 -2.87 1.46
CA LEU A 76 -17.94 -3.26 2.80
C LEU A 76 -18.48 -2.06 3.64
N TRP A 77 -18.72 -0.88 3.05
CA TRP A 77 -19.00 0.35 3.81
C TRP A 77 -20.25 0.29 4.71
N GLY A 78 -21.28 -0.47 4.32
CA GLY A 78 -22.49 -0.67 5.14
C GLY A 78 -22.32 -1.66 6.30
N ARG A 79 -21.39 -2.62 6.20
CA ARG A 79 -21.03 -3.51 7.31
C ARG A 79 -19.99 -2.84 8.23
N ILE A 80 -19.18 -1.93 7.67
CA ILE A 80 -18.18 -1.10 8.38
C ILE A 80 -18.83 -0.13 9.37
N GLN A 81 -20.07 0.30 9.18
CA GLN A 81 -20.69 1.23 10.13
C GLN A 81 -21.15 0.52 11.42
N ASP A 82 -21.73 -0.68 11.28
CA ASP A 82 -22.20 -1.53 12.40
C ASP A 82 -21.03 -2.30 13.06
N MET A 83 -20.05 -2.73 12.26
CA MET A 83 -18.75 -3.14 12.79
C MET A 83 -17.97 -1.95 13.34
N GLY A 84 -18.21 -0.72 12.88
CA GLY A 84 -17.46 0.47 13.24
C GLY A 84 -17.72 0.90 14.68
N GLU A 85 -18.94 0.74 15.19
CA GLU A 85 -19.24 1.01 16.60
C GLU A 85 -18.67 -0.09 17.53
N ARG A 86 -18.72 -1.36 17.10
CA ARG A 86 -18.12 -2.47 17.85
C ARG A 86 -16.61 -2.47 17.80
N ALA A 87 -16.03 -2.18 16.64
CA ALA A 87 -14.61 -2.04 16.42
C ALA A 87 -14.09 -0.70 16.93
N LEU A 88 -14.91 0.35 17.13
CA LEU A 88 -14.51 1.52 17.92
C LEU A 88 -14.47 1.16 19.40
N ALA A 89 -15.42 0.38 19.92
CA ALA A 89 -15.34 -0.13 21.28
C ALA A 89 -14.13 -1.07 21.47
N GLU A 90 -13.81 -1.90 20.46
CA GLU A 90 -12.66 -2.80 20.44
C GLU A 90 -11.34 -2.05 20.15
N ALA A 91 -11.35 -0.99 19.34
CA ALA A 91 -10.19 -0.15 19.06
C ALA A 91 -9.90 0.85 20.18
N ILE A 92 -10.89 1.26 20.98
CA ILE A 92 -10.66 1.96 22.25
C ILE A 92 -9.99 1.02 23.26
N GLU A 93 -10.22 -0.29 23.16
CA GLU A 93 -9.45 -1.29 23.91
C GLU A 93 -8.07 -1.61 23.30
N ASP A 94 -7.91 -1.51 21.96
CA ASP A 94 -6.69 -1.79 21.18
C ASP A 94 -5.76 -0.58 21.01
N GLU A 95 -6.24 0.65 21.27
CA GLU A 95 -5.43 1.88 21.45
C GLU A 95 -4.63 1.88 22.77
N ARG A 96 -4.51 0.74 23.45
CA ARG A 96 -3.69 0.60 24.65
C ARG A 96 -2.24 0.35 24.25
N GLU A 97 -1.40 1.37 24.42
CA GLU A 97 0.09 1.39 24.41
C GLU A 97 0.78 0.42 25.39
N PHE A 98 0.04 -0.55 25.91
CA PHE A 98 0.41 -1.38 27.02
C PHE A 98 0.44 -2.86 26.59
N PRO A 99 1.30 -3.70 27.20
CA PRO A 99 1.22 -5.13 27.00
C PRO A 99 -0.21 -5.59 27.28
N ALA A 100 -0.85 -6.23 26.30
CA ALA A 100 -2.21 -6.71 26.41
C ALA A 100 -2.27 -7.81 27.49
N GLY A 101 -2.59 -7.40 28.72
CA GLY A 101 -2.67 -8.28 29.86
C GLY A 101 -2.88 -7.50 31.16
N PRO A 102 -3.59 -8.07 32.15
CA PRO A 102 -3.64 -7.51 33.50
C PRO A 102 -2.22 -7.36 34.07
N ARG A 103 -1.98 -6.28 34.83
CA ARG A 103 -0.69 -6.09 35.52
C ARG A 103 -0.39 -7.30 36.40
N LYS A 104 0.77 -7.91 36.20
CA LYS A 104 1.27 -8.98 37.08
C LYS A 104 1.93 -8.33 38.29
N GLN A 105 1.65 -8.85 39.49
CA GLN A 105 2.34 -8.41 40.69
C GLN A 105 3.79 -8.89 40.62
N VAL A 106 4.72 -7.95 40.61
CA VAL A 106 6.17 -8.21 40.57
C VAL A 106 6.77 -7.77 41.90
N THR A 107 7.83 -8.45 42.34
CA THR A 107 8.61 -8.11 43.54
C THR A 107 10.10 -8.21 43.20
N GLY A 108 10.95 -7.46 43.91
CA GLY A 108 12.42 -7.54 43.76
C GLY A 108 13.15 -6.20 43.74
N TYR A 109 12.43 -5.09 43.58
CA TYR A 109 12.95 -3.72 43.70
C TYR A 109 12.05 -2.90 44.63
N ASP A 110 11.59 -3.54 45.71
CA ASP A 110 10.74 -2.92 46.72
C ASP A 110 11.64 -2.19 47.73
N ASP A 111 11.36 -0.91 47.99
CA ASP A 111 12.09 -0.12 48.99
C ASP A 111 11.86 -0.72 50.40
N LYS A 112 12.92 -0.76 51.22
CA LYS A 112 12.91 -1.36 52.57
C LYS A 112 12.09 -0.58 53.59
#